data_AF-A0AAX2EJN5-F1
#
_entry.id   AF-A0AAX2EJN5-F1
#
_cell.length_a   1.000
_cell.length_b   1.000
_cell.length_c   1.000
_cell.angle_alpha   90.00
_cell.angle_beta   90.00
_cell.angle_gamma   90.00
#
_symmetry.space_group_name_H-M   'P 1'
#
loop_
_entity.id
_entity.type
_entity.pdbx_description
1 polymer ?
#
loop_
_entity_poly.entity_id
_entity_poly.type
_entity_poly.pdbx_seq_one_letter_code
_entity_poly.pdbx_strand_id
1 'polypeptide(L)'
;MDDSQTEVLRHIGLTLAYKNCLNDLKEFEKVKLKSGFVLPWMVEAVMEVLKVDLKLYRGIHIDVEVDSETTRIYHWRKGKSRGSIRLTTDQLLKLTSDTCIKYFNDNRVKIEKKKGWY
;
A
#
# COMPACT_ATOMS: atom_id res chain seq x y z
N MET A 1 21.33 -2.94 3.14
CA MET A 1 20.05 -3.69 3.13
C MET A 1 20.11 -4.58 1.92
N ASP A 2 19.83 -5.88 2.06
CA ASP A 2 19.83 -6.79 0.90
C ASP A 2 18.73 -6.38 -0.11
N ASP A 3 18.97 -6.60 -1.39
CA ASP A 3 18.02 -6.25 -2.47
C ASP A 3 16.68 -6.96 -2.24
N SER A 4 16.71 -8.21 -1.76
CA SER A 4 15.52 -8.99 -1.41
C SER A 4 14.72 -8.35 -0.26
N GLN A 5 15.40 -7.85 0.78
CA GLN A 5 14.73 -7.19 1.91
C GLN A 5 14.08 -5.87 1.48
N THR A 6 14.74 -5.13 0.58
CA THR A 6 14.20 -3.88 0.03
C THR A 6 12.94 -4.16 -0.80
N GLU A 7 12.97 -5.21 -1.62
CA GLU A 7 11.84 -5.65 -2.43
C GLU A 7 10.65 -6.08 -1.55
N VAL A 8 10.92 -6.83 -0.49
CA VAL A 8 9.91 -7.25 0.50
C VAL A 8 9.31 -6.06 1.22
N LEU A 9 10.12 -5.09 1.68
CA LEU A 9 9.62 -3.87 2.32
C LEU A 9 8.73 -3.06 1.39
N ARG A 10 9.10 -2.95 0.11
CA ARG A 10 8.24 -2.32 -0.92
C ARG A 10 6.92 -3.09 -1.06
N HIS A 11 6.97 -4.42 -1.13
CA HIS A 11 5.76 -5.23 -1.22
C HIS A 11 4.83 -5.06 0.00
N ILE A 12 5.39 -5.01 1.21
CA ILE A 12 4.65 -4.74 2.45
C ILE A 12 4.02 -3.35 2.39
N GLY A 13 4.80 -2.32 2.05
CA GLY A 13 4.31 -0.93 1.95
C GLY A 13 3.16 -0.78 0.96
N LEU A 14 3.28 -1.37 -0.24
CA LEU A 14 2.23 -1.38 -1.25
C LEU A 14 0.96 -2.08 -0.77
N THR A 15 1.11 -3.21 -0.10
CA THR A 15 -0.02 -3.98 0.42
C THR A 15 -0.76 -3.21 1.51
N LEU A 16 -0.04 -2.54 2.41
CA LEU A 16 -0.62 -1.72 3.46
C LEU A 16 -1.30 -0.47 2.89
N ALA A 17 -0.65 0.23 1.95
CA ALA A 17 -1.23 1.38 1.28
C ALA A 17 -2.53 1.01 0.55
N TYR A 18 -2.53 -0.11 -0.17
CA TYR A 18 -3.72 -0.62 -0.84
C TYR A 18 -4.86 -0.95 0.13
N LYS A 19 -4.55 -1.57 1.27
CA LYS A 19 -5.55 -1.86 2.33
C LYS A 19 -6.08 -0.58 2.97
N ASN A 20 -5.25 0.44 3.17
CA ASN A 20 -5.70 1.74 3.67
C ASN A 20 -6.68 2.38 2.69
N CYS A 21 -6.36 2.43 1.40
CA CYS A 21 -7.28 2.95 0.39
C CYS A 21 -8.62 2.19 0.36
N LEU A 22 -8.60 0.86 0.51
CA LEU A 22 -9.82 0.06 0.64
C LEU A 22 -10.66 0.44 1.85
N ASN A 23 -10.02 0.74 2.98
CA ASN A 23 -10.73 1.17 4.18
C ASN A 23 -11.30 2.57 4.00
N ASP A 24 -10.56 3.50 3.39
CA ASP A 24 -11.05 4.84 3.08
C ASP A 24 -12.31 4.80 2.21
N LEU A 25 -12.33 3.96 1.16
CA LEU A 25 -13.53 3.77 0.33
C LEU A 25 -14.72 3.26 1.13
N LYS A 26 -14.52 2.25 1.99
CA LYS A 26 -15.59 1.73 2.85
C LYS A 26 -16.13 2.79 3.80
N GLU A 27 -15.26 3.63 4.37
CA GLU A 27 -15.69 4.73 5.23
C GLU A 27 -16.46 5.80 4.44
N PHE A 28 -16.04 6.14 3.21
CA PHE A 28 -16.83 7.04 2.35
C PHE A 28 -18.24 6.51 2.06
N GLU A 29 -18.38 5.21 1.79
CA GLU A 29 -19.68 4.56 1.58
C GLU A 29 -20.56 4.62 2.83
N LYS A 30 -20.00 4.37 4.02
CA LYS A 30 -20.72 4.40 5.30
C LYS A 30 -21.23 5.79 5.66
N VAL A 31 -20.40 6.82 5.49
CA VAL A 31 -20.70 8.17 5.98
C VAL A 31 -21.64 8.93 5.03
N LYS A 32 -21.99 8.39 3.84
CA LYS A 32 -22.80 9.08 2.81
C LYS A 32 -22.37 10.54 2.63
N LEU A 33 -21.05 10.80 2.62
CA LEU A 33 -20.50 12.15 2.41
C LEU A 33 -20.85 12.58 0.98
N LYS A 34 -22.03 13.17 0.82
CA LYS A 34 -22.55 13.74 -0.44
C LYS A 34 -21.86 15.06 -0.80
N SER A 35 -21.00 15.60 0.05
CA SER A 35 -20.31 16.86 -0.20
C SER A 35 -18.94 16.63 -0.84
N GLY A 36 -18.88 16.73 -2.16
CA GLY A 36 -17.65 17.03 -2.90
C GLY A 36 -16.90 15.82 -3.45
N PHE A 37 -17.50 15.18 -4.47
CA PHE A 37 -16.99 14.48 -5.68
C PHE A 37 -15.49 14.31 -6.00
N VAL A 38 -14.54 14.62 -5.12
CA VAL A 38 -13.09 14.57 -5.39
C VAL A 38 -12.41 13.39 -4.71
N LEU A 39 -12.90 12.92 -3.56
CA LEU A 39 -12.15 11.97 -2.74
C LEU A 39 -12.23 10.49 -3.20
N PRO A 40 -13.41 9.90 -3.48
CA PRO A 40 -13.48 8.45 -3.75
C PRO A 40 -12.80 8.03 -5.06
N TRP A 41 -13.03 8.74 -6.17
CA TRP A 41 -12.44 8.37 -7.47
C TRP A 41 -10.91 8.56 -7.48
N MET A 42 -10.36 9.51 -6.71
CA MET A 42 -8.91 9.64 -6.57
C MET A 42 -8.32 8.44 -5.85
N VAL A 43 -8.97 7.98 -4.78
CA VAL A 43 -8.57 6.77 -4.05
C VAL A 43 -8.67 5.54 -4.95
N GLU A 44 -9.74 5.40 -5.74
CA GLU A 44 -9.88 4.33 -6.75
C GLU A 44 -8.74 4.36 -7.78
N ALA A 45 -8.42 5.54 -8.32
CA ALA A 45 -7.34 5.68 -9.29
C ALA A 45 -5.97 5.32 -8.69
N VAL A 46 -5.68 5.73 -7.44
CA VAL A 46 -4.47 5.32 -6.71
C VAL A 46 -4.44 3.80 -6.52
N MET A 47 -5.56 3.20 -6.13
CA MET A 47 -5.68 1.75 -5.96
C MET A 47 -5.40 0.98 -7.24
N GLU A 48 -5.83 1.47 -8.40
CA GLU A 48 -5.51 0.81 -9.68
C GLU A 48 -4.01 0.80 -9.97
N VAL A 49 -3.31 1.90 -9.69
CA VAL A 49 -1.85 1.96 -9.86
C VAL A 49 -1.17 1.03 -8.86
N LEU A 50 -1.57 1.07 -7.58
CA LEU A 50 -1.06 0.16 -6.55
C LEU A 50 -1.27 -1.32 -6.94
N LYS A 51 -2.44 -1.68 -7.50
CA LYS A 51 -2.71 -3.03 -8.00
C LYS A 51 -1.76 -3.45 -9.11
N VAL A 52 -1.43 -2.56 -10.04
CA VAL A 52 -0.49 -2.85 -11.13
C VAL A 52 0.89 -3.12 -10.55
N ASP A 53 1.35 -2.27 -9.64
CA ASP A 53 2.70 -2.43 -9.07
C ASP A 53 2.79 -3.63 -8.13
N LEU A 54 1.72 -3.97 -7.40
CA LEU A 54 1.64 -5.21 -6.64
C LEU A 54 1.80 -6.46 -7.51
N LYS A 55 1.40 -6.42 -8.79
CA LYS A 55 1.61 -7.56 -9.71
C LYS A 55 3.08 -7.83 -9.99
N LEU A 56 3.96 -6.84 -9.86
CA LEU A 56 5.41 -7.01 -10.02
C LEU A 56 6.00 -7.92 -8.93
N TYR A 57 5.30 -8.07 -7.81
CA TYR A 57 5.75 -8.85 -6.65
C TYR A 57 5.02 -10.19 -6.49
N ARG A 58 4.33 -10.69 -7.53
CA ARG A 58 3.52 -11.94 -7.51
C ARG A 58 4.29 -13.21 -7.07
N GLY A 59 5.62 -13.19 -7.06
CA GLY A 59 6.46 -14.29 -6.59
C GLY A 59 6.92 -14.18 -5.14
N ILE A 60 6.53 -13.13 -4.42
CA ILE A 60 6.83 -12.94 -3.00
C ILE A 60 5.62 -13.40 -2.20
N HIS A 61 5.83 -14.40 -1.36
CA HIS A 61 4.87 -14.81 -0.35
C HIS A 61 5.26 -14.20 0.98
N ILE A 62 4.29 -13.60 1.69
CA ILE A 62 4.51 -13.00 3.01
C ILE A 62 3.48 -13.56 3.98
N ASP A 63 3.99 -14.18 5.04
CA ASP A 63 3.25 -14.64 6.21
C ASP A 63 3.54 -13.66 7.37
N VAL A 64 2.51 -13.27 8.13
CA VAL A 64 2.64 -12.27 9.21
C VAL A 64 2.36 -12.92 10.55
N GLU A 65 3.31 -12.77 11.46
CA GLU A 65 3.21 -13.19 12.85
C GLU A 65 3.10 -11.97 13.76
N VAL A 66 2.23 -12.05 14.76
CA VAL A 66 2.12 -11.03 15.81
C VAL A 66 3.14 -11.39 16.89
N ASP A 67 4.13 -10.54 17.08
CA ASP A 67 5.19 -10.73 18.08
C ASP A 67 4.87 -9.96 19.38
N SER A 68 4.27 -8.77 19.25
CA SER A 68 3.72 -8.01 20.39
C SER A 68 2.59 -7.09 19.93
N GLU A 69 1.95 -6.38 20.86
CA GLU A 69 0.90 -5.38 20.54
C GLU A 69 1.36 -4.35 19.50
N THR A 70 2.65 -4.00 19.52
CA THR A 70 3.23 -2.96 18.67
C THR A 70 4.21 -3.50 17.63
N THR A 71 4.37 -4.82 17.52
CA THR A 71 5.41 -5.41 16.67
C THR A 71 4.90 -6.63 15.92
N ARG A 72 5.25 -6.70 14.64
CA ARG A 72 4.90 -7.80 13.73
C ARG A 72 6.15 -8.33 13.06
N ILE A 73 6.20 -9.63 12.82
CA ILE A 73 7.26 -10.29 12.07
C ILE A 73 6.68 -10.72 10.72
N TYR A 74 7.31 -10.26 9.64
CA TYR A 74 6.96 -10.59 8.26
C TYR A 74 7.92 -11.64 7.75
N HIS A 75 7.47 -12.88 7.69
CA HIS A 75 8.20 -14.00 7.11
C HIS A 75 7.94 -14.01 5.61
N TRP A 76 9.00 -14.01 4.81
CA TRP A 76 8.87 -13.93 3.36
C TRP A 76 9.59 -15.06 2.64
N ARG A 77 9.06 -15.42 1.47
CA ARG A 77 9.64 -16.41 0.55
C ARG A 77 9.53 -15.92 -0.89
N LYS A 78 10.64 -15.99 -1.63
CA LYS A 78 10.71 -15.71 -3.08
C LYS A 78 11.62 -16.74 -3.75
N GLY A 79 11.03 -17.70 -4.47
CA GLY A 79 11.79 -18.82 -5.02
C GLY A 79 12.49 -19.63 -3.92
N LYS A 80 13.83 -19.73 -3.99
CA LYS A 80 14.66 -20.39 -2.96
C LYS A 80 15.06 -19.46 -1.81
N SER A 81 14.88 -18.14 -1.97
CA SER A 81 15.23 -17.14 -0.97
C SER A 81 14.12 -17.00 0.06
N ARG A 82 14.50 -16.85 1.33
CA ARG A 82 13.57 -16.65 2.44
C ARG A 82 14.22 -15.81 3.52
N GLY A 83 13.39 -15.19 4.35
CA GLY A 83 13.86 -14.44 5.51
C GLY A 83 12.70 -13.92 6.33
N SER A 84 13.03 -13.12 7.34
CA SER A 84 12.05 -12.42 8.16
C SER A 84 12.46 -10.97 8.37
N ILE A 85 11.47 -10.10 8.53
CA ILE A 85 11.65 -8.68 8.88
C ILE A 85 10.72 -8.38 10.05
N ARG A 86 11.30 -7.93 11.16
CA ARG A 86 10.54 -7.45 12.33
C ARG A 86 10.31 -5.95 12.18
N LEU A 87 9.05 -5.53 12.24
CA LEU A 87 8.65 -4.12 12.10
C LEU A 87 7.75 -3.70 13.24
N THR A 88 8.03 -2.53 13.81
CA THR A 88 7.15 -1.87 14.79
C THR A 88 5.96 -1.20 14.11
N THR A 89 4.92 -0.88 14.88
CA THR A 89 3.76 -0.10 14.41
C THR A 89 4.20 1.23 13.81
N ASP A 90 5.16 1.93 14.41
CA ASP A 90 5.68 3.21 13.89
C ASP A 90 6.39 3.03 12.54
N GLN A 91 7.18 1.97 12.40
CA GLN A 91 7.83 1.65 11.13
C GLN A 91 6.81 1.29 10.05
N LEU A 92 5.75 0.55 10.41
CA LEU A 92 4.66 0.20 9.49
C LEU A 92 3.86 1.44 9.09
N LEU A 93 3.56 2.33 10.03
CA LEU A 93 2.87 3.58 9.77
C LEU A 93 3.69 4.45 8.82
N LYS A 94 4.99 4.60 9.10
CA LYS A 94 5.91 5.35 8.24
C LYS A 94 5.98 4.74 6.83
N LEU A 95 6.19 3.42 6.73
CA LEU A 95 6.26 2.72 5.45
C LEU A 95 4.98 2.88 4.63
N THR A 96 3.83 2.83 5.29
CA THR A 96 2.52 3.01 4.65
C THR A 96 2.34 4.46 4.20
N SER A 97 2.65 5.43 5.06
CA SER A 97 2.55 6.86 4.77
C SER A 97 3.46 7.26 3.60
N ASP A 98 4.74 6.87 3.64
CA ASP A 98 5.71 7.15 2.59
C ASP A 98 5.24 6.57 1.25
N THR A 99 4.66 5.36 1.27
CA THR A 99 4.08 4.73 0.08
C THR A 99 2.85 5.52 -0.41
N CYS A 100 1.89 5.84 0.46
CA CYS A 100 0.71 6.60 0.07
C CYS A 100 1.06 7.98 -0.50
N ILE A 101 1.95 8.74 0.15
CA ILE A 101 2.39 10.06 -0.30
C ILE A 101 3.04 9.96 -1.68
N LYS A 102 3.96 9.00 -1.86
CA LYS A 102 4.62 8.78 -3.14
C LYS A 102 3.60 8.47 -4.23
N TYR A 103 2.68 7.54 -3.99
CA TYR A 103 1.70 7.15 -5.01
C TYR A 103 0.71 8.27 -5.32
N PHE A 104 0.33 9.06 -4.33
CA PHE A 104 -0.53 10.22 -4.54
C PHE A 104 0.17 11.30 -5.36
N ASN A 105 1.40 11.67 -5.01
CA ASN A 105 2.16 12.70 -5.70
C ASN A 105 2.58 12.28 -7.11
N ASP A 106 3.18 11.09 -7.26
CA ASP A 106 3.72 10.59 -8.53
C ASP A 106 2.60 10.32 -9.55
N ASN A 107 1.41 9.95 -9.07
CA ASN A 107 0.28 9.68 -9.94
C ASN A 107 -0.72 10.83 -10.00
N ARG A 108 -0.49 11.95 -9.33
CA ARG A 108 -1.38 13.12 -9.36
C ARG A 108 -1.70 13.54 -10.79
N VAL A 109 -0.70 13.62 -11.66
CA VAL A 109 -0.88 13.96 -13.08
C VAL A 109 -1.68 12.89 -13.83
N LYS A 110 -1.47 11.61 -13.55
CA LYS A 110 -2.24 10.50 -14.17
C LYS A 110 -3.70 10.48 -13.68
N ILE A 111 -3.91 10.81 -12.41
CA ILE A 111 -5.21 10.90 -11.74
C ILE A 111 -5.98 12.09 -12.33
N GLU A 112 -5.36 13.27 -12.43
CA GLU A 112 -5.97 14.47 -13.02
C GLU A 112 -6.34 14.27 -14.50
N LYS A 113 -5.48 13.59 -15.30
CA LYS A 113 -5.80 13.23 -16.70
C LYS A 113 -7.01 12.31 -16.82
N LYS A 114 -7.19 11.33 -15.92
CA LYS A 114 -8.37 10.43 -15.94
C LYS A 114 -9.70 11.16 -15.72
N LYS A 115 -9.68 12.34 -15.08
CA LYS A 115 -10.88 13.17 -14.87
C LYS A 115 -11.29 13.98 -16.11
N GLY A 116 -10.50 13.95 -17.19
CA GLY A 116 -10.75 14.77 -18.39
C GLY A 116 -10.46 16.26 -18.18
N TRP A 117 -9.53 16.60 -17.28
CA TRP A 117 -9.13 17.98 -16.99
C TRP A 117 -7.95 18.46 -17.86
N TYR A 118 -7.77 17.84 -19.03
CA TYR A 118 -6.92 18.27 -20.14
C TYR A 118 -7.49 17.75 -21.45
#